data_AF-A0A0G1BH32-F1
#
_entry.id   AF-A0A0G1BH32-F1
#
_cell.length_a   1.000
_cell.length_b   1.000
_cell.length_c   1.000
_cell.angle_alpha   90.00
_cell.angle_beta   90.00
_cell.angle_gamma   90.00
#
_symmetry.space_group_name_H-M   'P 1'
#
loop_
_entity.id
_entity.type
_entity.pdbx_description
1 polymer ?
#
loop_
_entity_poly.entity_id
_entity_poly.type
_entity_poly.pdbx_seq_one_letter_code
_entity_poly.pdbx_strand_id
1 'polypeptide(L)'
;LETREDFGRIAAQTAKQVIIQRIREAEREAVWNEYKDKEGELVSGIIQRVETHNTFIDLGKTIAIFPKEEQVFSEKYYIGTRMKFYILSVNSDPKGPGIVLSRSHPKMISRLFELEVPEIGAGTVEIKSIAREAGNRTKIAVASNEEGVDPVGSCVGQKGTRVAAVISELSGEKIDIIEWSEDPEIFVANAMSPAKVTKIEMMPRRHTAKVYVPENQLSLAIGKAGQNVRLAAKLTGWKIDVAGATLTSEGLKEGALLEDLAGVGEKTAQLLHDAGFNTPEDILNSSVDKLTEVEGIGEKTAEKIFKSAQELLKPKIIAEAKPESKEEVVEEKIEEKGIIEEAARVAEKELAEEAREEGIKEGIEESLMEQSGIETESSAEKEIEEELKPKDFE
;
A
#
# COMPACT_ATOMS: atom_id res chain seq x y z
N LEU A 1 23.09 20.10 -79.34
CA LEU A 1 22.29 19.95 -78.11
C LEU A 1 23.01 18.95 -77.25
N GLU A 2 23.84 19.41 -76.31
CA GLU A 2 24.47 18.53 -75.32
C GLU A 2 23.35 17.90 -74.48
N THR A 3 23.30 16.57 -74.48
CA THR A 3 22.39 15.80 -73.65
C THR A 3 22.76 16.03 -72.19
N ARG A 4 21.95 16.84 -71.51
CA ARG A 4 22.06 17.15 -70.09
C ARG A 4 21.68 15.93 -69.24
N GLU A 5 22.50 14.88 -69.27
CA GLU A 5 22.30 13.66 -68.47
C GLU A 5 22.26 13.95 -66.96
N ASP A 6 22.99 14.98 -66.52
CA ASP A 6 23.00 15.44 -65.12
C ASP A 6 21.66 15.98 -64.63
N PHE A 7 20.85 16.58 -65.51
CA PHE A 7 19.51 17.06 -65.15
C PHE A 7 18.55 15.91 -64.84
N GLY A 8 18.69 14.77 -65.52
CA GLY A 8 17.89 13.57 -65.27
C GLY A 8 18.19 12.95 -63.90
N ARG A 9 19.46 12.92 -63.50
CA ARG A 9 19.88 12.39 -62.19
C ARG A 9 19.40 13.27 -61.03
N ILE A 10 19.53 14.60 -61.16
CA ILE A 10 19.05 15.54 -60.15
C ILE A 10 17.53 15.49 -60.05
N ALA A 11 16.81 15.51 -61.19
CA ALA A 11 15.35 15.41 -61.21
C ALA A 11 14.83 14.09 -60.61
N ALA A 12 15.50 12.96 -60.87
CA ALA A 12 15.14 11.67 -60.28
C ALA A 12 15.36 11.64 -58.76
N GLN A 13 16.44 12.24 -58.25
CA GLN A 13 16.70 12.37 -56.82
C GLN A 13 15.66 13.28 -56.13
N THR A 14 15.34 14.42 -56.76
CA THR A 14 14.29 15.32 -56.27
C THR A 14 12.92 14.63 -56.27
N ALA A 15 12.56 13.91 -57.34
CA ALA A 15 11.32 13.15 -57.40
C ALA A 15 11.26 12.08 -56.30
N LYS A 16 12.35 11.34 -56.07
CA LYS A 16 12.45 10.38 -54.95
C LYS A 16 12.21 11.06 -53.60
N GLN A 17 12.82 12.23 -53.36
CA GLN A 17 12.65 12.97 -52.10
C GLN A 17 11.21 13.46 -51.92
N VAL A 18 10.59 14.00 -52.96
CA VAL A 18 9.19 14.45 -52.94
C VAL A 18 8.25 13.26 -52.69
N ILE A 19 8.49 12.11 -53.32
CA ILE A 19 7.69 10.90 -53.10
C ILE A 19 7.83 10.42 -51.65
N ILE A 20 9.05 10.33 -51.11
CA ILE A 20 9.27 9.94 -49.70
C ILE A 20 8.59 10.91 -48.75
N GLN A 21 8.64 12.22 -49.03
CA GLN A 21 7.97 13.22 -48.23
C GLN A 21 6.45 13.05 -48.27
N ARG A 22 5.86 12.82 -49.45
CA ARG A 22 4.42 12.55 -49.62
C ARG A 22 3.96 11.29 -48.90
N ILE A 23 4.77 10.22 -48.95
CA ILE A 23 4.49 8.98 -48.20
C ILE A 23 4.47 9.27 -46.70
N ARG A 24 5.47 9.98 -46.17
CA ARG A 24 5.53 10.37 -44.75
C ARG A 24 4.38 11.29 -44.35
N GLU A 25 3.94 12.20 -45.22
CA GLU A 25 2.76 13.04 -44.98
C GLU A 25 1.49 12.19 -44.86
N ALA A 26 1.28 11.26 -45.79
CA ALA A 26 0.13 10.35 -45.77
C ALA A 26 0.14 9.42 -44.53
N GLU A 27 1.30 8.87 -44.16
CA GLU A 27 1.45 8.05 -42.95
C GLU A 27 1.11 8.85 -41.69
N ARG A 28 1.60 10.09 -41.58
CA ARG A 28 1.30 10.98 -40.45
C ARG A 28 -0.18 11.31 -40.34
N GLU A 29 -0.82 11.61 -41.47
CA GLU A 29 -2.25 11.90 -41.52
C GLU A 29 -3.08 10.67 -41.14
N ALA A 30 -2.68 9.47 -41.59
CA ALA A 30 -3.33 8.21 -41.22
C ALA A 30 -3.24 7.96 -39.71
N VAL A 31 -2.04 8.13 -39.11
CA VAL A 31 -1.84 7.98 -37.67
C VAL A 31 -2.65 9.00 -36.88
N TRP A 32 -2.64 10.27 -37.27
CA TRP A 32 -3.44 11.31 -36.60
C TRP A 32 -4.93 10.95 -36.60
N ASN A 33 -5.48 10.60 -37.77
CA ASN A 33 -6.89 10.27 -37.89
C ASN A 33 -7.30 9.05 -37.08
N GLU A 34 -6.38 8.12 -36.83
CA GLU A 34 -6.65 6.94 -36.00
C GLU A 34 -6.65 7.23 -34.50
N TYR A 35 -5.78 8.13 -34.02
CA TYR A 35 -5.57 8.34 -32.59
C TYR A 35 -6.21 9.60 -32.02
N LYS A 36 -6.62 10.57 -32.86
CA LYS A 36 -7.24 11.83 -32.40
C LYS A 36 -8.44 11.63 -31.47
N ASP A 37 -9.22 10.57 -31.70
CA ASP A 37 -10.44 10.27 -30.93
C ASP A 37 -10.18 9.25 -29.80
N LYS A 38 -8.93 8.77 -29.66
CA LYS A 38 -8.51 7.77 -28.65
C LYS A 38 -7.82 8.41 -27.44
N GLU A 39 -7.87 9.73 -27.33
CA GLU A 39 -7.37 10.42 -26.15
C GLU A 39 -8.12 9.92 -24.91
N GLY A 40 -7.35 9.54 -23.90
CA GLY A 40 -7.89 8.97 -22.67
C GLY A 40 -8.30 7.50 -22.75
N GLU A 41 -7.94 6.76 -23.80
CA GLU A 41 -8.07 5.31 -23.88
C GLU A 41 -6.79 4.58 -23.45
N LEU A 42 -6.90 3.26 -23.23
CA LEU A 42 -5.76 2.38 -23.03
C LEU A 42 -5.28 1.79 -24.35
N VAL A 43 -3.97 1.77 -24.54
CA VAL A 43 -3.32 1.11 -25.67
C VAL A 43 -2.24 0.15 -25.17
N SER A 44 -2.10 -0.98 -25.85
CA SER A 44 -0.98 -1.89 -25.64
C SER A 44 0.17 -1.50 -26.56
N GLY A 45 1.38 -1.48 -26.03
CA GLY A 45 2.58 -1.17 -26.78
C GLY A 45 3.79 -1.95 -26.28
N ILE A 46 4.83 -2.01 -27.11
CA ILE A 46 6.10 -2.66 -26.80
C ILE A 46 7.16 -1.60 -26.59
N ILE A 47 7.91 -1.68 -25.49
CA ILE A 47 9.01 -0.76 -25.23
C ILE A 47 10.12 -1.02 -26.26
N GLN A 48 10.36 -0.07 -27.15
CA GLN A 48 11.36 -0.22 -28.21
C GLN A 48 12.72 0.34 -27.79
N ARG A 49 12.71 1.49 -27.11
CA ARG A 49 13.94 2.20 -26.73
C ARG A 49 13.72 3.01 -25.46
N VAL A 50 14.69 2.96 -24.55
CA VAL A 50 14.69 3.74 -23.30
C VAL A 50 15.85 4.73 -23.36
N GLU A 51 15.55 6.03 -23.31
CA GLU A 51 16.55 7.10 -23.14
C GLU A 51 16.41 7.73 -21.75
N THR A 52 17.30 8.67 -21.40
CA THR A 52 17.31 9.31 -20.08
C THR A 52 16.01 10.06 -19.76
N HIS A 53 15.43 10.74 -20.74
CA HIS A 53 14.24 11.59 -20.54
C HIS A 53 12.96 10.99 -21.12
N ASN A 54 13.07 10.22 -22.20
CA ASN A 54 11.93 9.69 -22.93
C ASN A 54 12.10 8.20 -23.19
N THR A 55 11.00 7.47 -23.09
CA THR A 55 10.90 6.08 -23.55
C THR A 55 10.04 6.05 -24.81
N PHE A 56 10.43 5.27 -25.79
CA PHE A 56 9.73 5.13 -27.06
C PHE A 56 9.00 3.80 -27.09
N ILE A 57 7.69 3.89 -27.30
CA ILE A 57 6.78 2.75 -27.28
C ILE A 57 6.27 2.51 -28.70
N ASP A 58 6.48 1.30 -29.19
CA ASP A 58 5.91 0.85 -30.46
C ASP A 58 4.46 0.42 -30.25
N LEU A 59 3.52 1.11 -30.90
CA LEU A 59 2.09 0.78 -30.92
C LEU A 59 1.73 -0.11 -32.14
N GLY A 60 2.72 -0.57 -32.90
CA GLY A 60 2.60 -1.36 -34.13
C GLY A 60 2.45 -0.51 -35.39
N LYS A 61 1.69 0.59 -35.32
CA LYS A 61 1.49 1.52 -36.45
C LYS A 61 2.36 2.77 -36.38
N THR A 62 2.73 3.18 -35.18
CA THR A 62 3.53 4.38 -34.92
C THR A 62 4.28 4.22 -33.61
N ILE A 63 5.24 5.13 -33.38
CA ILE A 63 6.01 5.21 -32.15
C ILE A 63 5.43 6.34 -31.30
N ALA A 64 5.03 6.02 -30.08
CA ALA A 64 4.58 6.97 -29.09
C ALA A 64 5.71 7.33 -28.11
N ILE A 65 5.57 8.50 -27.48
CA ILE A 65 6.51 9.02 -26.49
C ILE A 65 5.94 8.75 -25.09
N PHE A 66 6.78 8.22 -24.22
CA PHE A 66 6.49 7.98 -22.81
C PHE A 66 7.48 8.76 -21.95
N PRO A 67 7.13 10.01 -21.56
CA PRO A 67 8.02 10.91 -20.80
C PRO A 67 8.31 10.39 -19.40
N LYS A 68 9.45 10.79 -18.82
CA LYS A 68 9.87 10.35 -17.49
C LYS A 68 8.88 10.73 -16.38
N GLU A 69 8.21 11.87 -16.51
CA GLU A 69 7.24 12.40 -15.55
C GLU A 69 5.96 11.56 -15.50
N GLU A 70 5.64 10.89 -16.60
CA GLU A 70 4.45 10.04 -16.74
C GLU A 70 4.75 8.57 -16.38
N GLN A 71 6.00 8.27 -16.02
CA GLN A 71 6.45 6.95 -15.54
C GLN A 71 6.13 6.75 -14.07
N VAL A 72 5.91 5.50 -13.70
CA VAL A 72 5.76 5.07 -12.31
C VAL A 72 7.14 4.69 -11.78
N PHE A 73 7.55 5.28 -10.67
CA PHE A 73 8.91 5.10 -10.12
C PHE A 73 9.21 3.65 -9.71
N SER A 74 8.22 2.92 -9.20
CA SER A 74 8.39 1.52 -8.77
C SER A 74 8.43 0.52 -9.92
N GLU A 75 8.04 0.92 -11.13
CA GLU A 75 8.00 0.04 -12.29
C GLU A 75 9.36 -0.02 -13.02
N LYS A 76 9.62 -1.16 -13.66
CA LYS A 76 10.81 -1.36 -14.49
C LYS A 76 10.42 -1.46 -15.96
N TYR A 77 11.01 -0.59 -16.77
CA TYR A 77 10.72 -0.49 -18.20
C TYR A 77 11.86 -1.12 -19.01
N TYR A 78 11.71 -2.41 -19.32
CA TYR A 78 12.69 -3.14 -20.13
C TYR A 78 12.31 -3.16 -21.61
N ILE A 79 13.31 -3.02 -22.49
CA ILE A 79 13.13 -3.12 -23.94
C ILE A 79 12.54 -4.50 -24.29
N GLY A 80 11.58 -4.53 -25.19
CA GLY A 80 10.85 -5.73 -25.61
C GLY A 80 9.65 -6.08 -24.73
N THR A 81 9.47 -5.43 -23.58
CA THR A 81 8.31 -5.66 -22.71
C THR A 81 7.06 -5.06 -23.31
N ARG A 82 5.97 -5.84 -23.34
CA ARG A 82 4.64 -5.35 -23.68
C ARG A 82 3.93 -4.86 -22.42
N MET A 83 3.40 -3.64 -22.46
CA MET A 83 2.64 -3.05 -21.35
C MET A 83 1.44 -2.28 -21.89
N LYS A 84 0.45 -2.02 -21.03
CA LYS A 84 -0.65 -1.10 -21.35
C LYS A 84 -0.28 0.33 -20.94
N PHE A 85 -0.75 1.32 -21.69
CA PHE A 85 -0.49 2.72 -21.45
C PHE A 85 -1.77 3.52 -21.65
N TYR A 86 -1.95 4.57 -20.85
CA TYR A 86 -3.01 5.55 -21.04
C TYR A 86 -2.56 6.60 -22.05
N ILE A 87 -3.37 6.88 -23.08
CA ILE A 87 -3.11 7.98 -24.01
C ILE A 87 -3.42 9.29 -23.29
N LEU A 88 -2.37 10.04 -22.95
CA LEU A 88 -2.50 11.32 -22.26
C LEU A 88 -2.93 12.44 -23.22
N SER A 89 -2.29 12.50 -24.39
CA SER A 89 -2.62 13.46 -25.44
C SER A 89 -2.12 12.99 -26.80
N VAL A 90 -2.78 13.46 -27.85
CA VAL A 90 -2.41 13.25 -29.24
C VAL A 90 -2.28 14.64 -29.86
N ASN A 91 -1.05 15.07 -30.08
CA ASN A 91 -0.75 16.41 -30.61
C ASN A 91 -0.37 16.33 -32.09
N SER A 92 -0.82 17.30 -32.89
CA SER A 92 -0.37 17.44 -34.27
C SER A 92 0.88 18.33 -34.31
N ASP A 93 2.08 17.73 -34.25
CA ASP A 93 3.34 18.46 -34.38
C ASP A 93 3.73 18.57 -35.87
N PRO A 94 4.35 19.67 -36.33
CA PRO A 94 4.96 19.76 -37.67
C PRO A 94 5.84 18.57 -38.07
N LYS A 95 6.44 17.86 -37.09
CA LYS A 95 7.25 16.66 -37.29
C LYS A 95 6.44 15.35 -37.32
N GLY A 96 5.18 15.37 -36.90
CA GLY A 96 4.26 14.21 -36.86
C GLY A 96 3.26 14.23 -35.71
N PRO A 97 2.24 13.38 -35.72
CA PRO A 97 1.38 13.22 -34.57
C PRO A 97 2.20 12.69 -33.38
N GLY A 98 2.34 13.52 -32.35
CA GLY A 98 2.97 13.15 -31.10
C GLY A 98 1.95 12.53 -30.17
N ILE A 99 2.00 11.20 -30.03
CA ILE A 99 1.20 10.47 -29.04
C ILE A 99 1.99 10.43 -27.74
N VAL A 100 1.46 11.05 -26.69
CA VAL A 100 2.05 11.03 -25.34
C VAL A 100 1.31 10.01 -24.50
N LEU A 101 2.07 9.10 -23.91
CA LEU A 101 1.57 8.03 -23.07
C LEU A 101 1.83 8.31 -21.59
N SER A 102 1.01 7.70 -20.73
CA SER A 102 1.18 7.74 -19.29
C SER A 102 0.86 6.41 -18.62
N ARG A 103 1.55 6.12 -17.52
CA ARG A 103 1.17 5.08 -16.57
C ARG A 103 0.88 5.64 -15.16
N SER A 104 1.31 6.86 -14.86
CA SER A 104 1.06 7.51 -13.57
C SER A 104 -0.31 8.21 -13.49
N HIS A 105 -0.94 8.54 -14.63
CA HIS A 105 -2.18 9.31 -14.65
C HIS A 105 -3.36 8.57 -13.96
N PRO A 106 -4.18 9.23 -13.12
CA PRO A 106 -5.26 8.58 -12.37
C PRO A 106 -6.32 7.88 -13.24
N LYS A 107 -6.67 8.45 -14.41
CA LYS A 107 -7.66 7.85 -15.33
C LYS A 107 -7.22 6.52 -15.95
N MET A 108 -5.94 6.15 -15.86
CA MET A 108 -5.50 4.80 -16.21
C MET A 108 -6.25 3.75 -15.38
N ILE A 109 -6.49 4.04 -14.10
CA ILE A 109 -7.23 3.15 -13.19
C ILE A 109 -8.65 2.95 -13.69
N SER A 110 -9.35 4.04 -14.06
CA SER A 110 -10.71 3.96 -14.61
C SER A 110 -10.79 3.01 -15.80
N ARG A 111 -9.86 3.16 -16.75
CA ARG A 111 -9.85 2.34 -17.97
C ARG A 111 -9.46 0.89 -17.71
N LEU A 112 -8.58 0.63 -16.75
CA LEU A 112 -8.23 -0.74 -16.37
C LEU A 112 -9.43 -1.46 -15.74
N PHE A 113 -10.15 -0.77 -14.86
CA PHE A 113 -11.37 -1.29 -14.26
C PHE A 113 -12.49 -1.46 -15.29
N GLU A 114 -12.63 -0.56 -16.25
CA GLU A 114 -13.59 -0.69 -17.36
C GLU A 114 -13.34 -1.95 -18.21
N LEU A 115 -12.08 -2.33 -18.42
CA LEU A 115 -11.72 -3.57 -19.11
C LEU A 115 -12.00 -4.84 -18.27
N GLU A 116 -11.80 -4.76 -16.96
CA GLU A 116 -11.87 -5.92 -16.05
C GLU A 116 -13.28 -6.14 -15.46
N VAL A 117 -14.08 -5.09 -15.33
CA VAL A 117 -15.39 -5.08 -14.67
C VAL A 117 -16.48 -4.72 -15.69
N PRO A 118 -17.22 -5.71 -16.23
CA PRO A 118 -18.28 -5.49 -17.22
C PRO A 118 -19.35 -4.48 -16.78
N GLU A 119 -19.66 -4.45 -15.49
CA GLU A 119 -20.65 -3.55 -14.88
C GLU A 119 -20.25 -2.07 -15.01
N ILE A 120 -18.94 -1.77 -15.05
CA ILE A 120 -18.43 -0.42 -15.30
C ILE A 120 -18.59 -0.06 -16.79
N GLY A 121 -18.24 -0.98 -17.70
CA GLY A 121 -18.44 -0.77 -19.14
C GLY A 121 -19.91 -0.63 -19.55
N ALA A 122 -20.82 -1.28 -18.82
CA ALA A 122 -22.27 -1.14 -19.01
C ALA A 122 -22.85 0.14 -18.40
N GLY A 123 -22.11 0.83 -17.52
CA GLY A 123 -22.58 2.01 -16.79
C GLY A 123 -23.48 1.71 -15.59
N THR A 124 -23.66 0.44 -15.23
CA THR A 124 -24.38 0.01 -14.01
C THR A 124 -23.60 0.41 -12.75
N VAL A 125 -22.27 0.30 -12.79
CA VAL A 125 -21.37 0.78 -11.73
C VAL A 125 -20.53 1.94 -12.28
N GLU A 126 -20.39 3.00 -11.51
CA GLU A 126 -19.62 4.19 -11.88
C GLU A 126 -18.49 4.46 -10.88
N ILE A 127 -17.30 4.79 -11.39
CA ILE A 127 -16.21 5.31 -10.58
C ILE A 127 -16.38 6.82 -10.41
N LYS A 128 -16.80 7.25 -9.21
CA LYS A 128 -17.08 8.66 -8.89
C LYS A 128 -15.82 9.49 -8.63
N SER A 129 -14.80 8.90 -8.00
CA SER A 129 -13.57 9.61 -7.63
C SER A 129 -12.37 8.67 -7.54
N ILE A 130 -11.18 9.20 -7.82
CA ILE A 130 -9.92 8.45 -7.77
C ILE A 130 -8.87 9.32 -7.09
N ALA A 131 -8.27 8.81 -6.02
CA ALA A 131 -7.10 9.38 -5.38
C ALA A 131 -5.93 8.41 -5.55
N ARG A 132 -4.92 8.81 -6.33
CA ARG A 132 -3.81 7.94 -6.72
C ARG A 132 -2.46 8.50 -6.27
N GLU A 133 -1.65 7.65 -5.66
CA GLU A 133 -0.20 7.80 -5.54
C GLU A 133 0.44 6.65 -6.32
N ALA A 134 0.73 6.91 -7.60
CA ALA A 134 1.09 5.90 -8.59
C ALA A 134 2.27 5.02 -8.14
N GLY A 135 2.14 3.71 -8.35
CA GLY A 135 3.13 2.71 -7.97
C GLY A 135 3.14 2.33 -6.49
N ASN A 136 2.33 2.98 -5.66
CA ASN A 136 2.21 2.68 -4.23
C ASN A 136 0.79 2.29 -3.86
N ARG A 137 -0.14 3.26 -3.84
CA ARG A 137 -1.51 3.06 -3.36
C ARG A 137 -2.49 3.99 -4.05
N THR A 138 -3.66 3.45 -4.36
CA THR A 138 -4.80 4.15 -4.95
C THR A 138 -6.05 3.85 -4.15
N LYS A 139 -6.86 4.89 -3.91
CA LYS A 139 -8.23 4.76 -3.44
C LYS A 139 -9.18 5.10 -4.60
N ILE A 140 -10.18 4.26 -4.82
CA ILE A 140 -11.25 4.54 -5.77
C ILE A 140 -12.60 4.54 -5.05
N ALA A 141 -13.46 5.48 -5.40
CA ALA A 141 -14.82 5.58 -4.90
C ALA A 141 -15.79 5.14 -6.00
N VAL A 142 -16.61 4.13 -5.72
CA VAL A 142 -17.54 3.52 -6.67
C VAL A 142 -18.96 3.60 -6.17
N ALA A 143 -19.91 3.79 -7.09
CA ALA A 143 -21.34 3.82 -6.80
C ALA A 143 -22.09 2.95 -7.82
N SER A 144 -23.23 2.38 -7.42
CA SER A 144 -24.13 1.72 -8.35
C SER A 144 -25.22 2.71 -8.80
N ASN A 145 -25.56 2.66 -10.09
CA ASN A 145 -26.71 3.36 -10.67
C ASN A 145 -27.99 2.50 -10.64
N GLU A 146 -27.85 1.20 -10.37
CA GLU A 146 -28.97 0.24 -10.28
C GLU A 146 -29.13 -0.30 -8.86
N GLU A 147 -30.38 -0.39 -8.43
CA GLU A 147 -30.74 -0.97 -7.13
C GLU A 147 -30.48 -2.47 -7.11
N GLY A 148 -29.87 -2.98 -6.04
CA GLY A 148 -29.55 -4.40 -5.87
C GLY A 148 -28.20 -4.84 -6.47
N VAL A 149 -27.45 -3.92 -7.07
CA VAL A 149 -26.05 -4.17 -7.49
C VAL A 149 -25.10 -3.59 -6.46
N ASP A 150 -24.21 -4.43 -5.93
CA ASP A 150 -23.13 -4.00 -5.02
C ASP A 150 -21.92 -3.49 -5.84
N PRO A 151 -21.64 -2.18 -5.82
CA PRO A 151 -20.56 -1.61 -6.62
C PRO A 151 -19.17 -2.07 -6.16
N VAL A 152 -18.97 -2.28 -4.85
CA VAL A 152 -17.67 -2.73 -4.32
C VAL A 152 -17.46 -4.19 -4.70
N GLY A 153 -18.46 -5.04 -4.47
CA GLY A 153 -18.44 -6.46 -4.83
C GLY A 153 -18.20 -6.68 -6.33
N SER A 154 -18.84 -5.90 -7.20
CA SER A 154 -18.62 -5.95 -8.65
C SER A 154 -17.17 -5.65 -9.04
N CYS A 155 -16.54 -4.67 -8.40
CA CYS A 155 -15.14 -4.31 -8.70
C CYS A 155 -14.12 -5.28 -8.10
N VAL A 156 -14.41 -5.86 -6.93
CA VAL A 156 -13.53 -6.85 -6.27
C VAL A 156 -13.58 -8.19 -7.01
N GLY A 157 -14.78 -8.64 -7.38
CA GLY A 157 -15.02 -9.96 -7.97
C GLY A 157 -14.88 -11.09 -6.95
N GLN A 158 -15.11 -12.33 -7.39
CA GLN A 158 -14.99 -13.51 -6.53
C GLN A 158 -13.58 -13.59 -5.91
N LYS A 159 -13.48 -13.60 -4.58
CA LYS A 159 -12.19 -13.65 -3.86
C LYS A 159 -11.18 -12.57 -4.30
N GLY A 160 -11.64 -11.43 -4.83
CA GLY A 160 -10.75 -10.36 -5.27
C GLY A 160 -10.07 -10.57 -6.63
N THR A 161 -10.51 -11.53 -7.44
CA THR A 161 -9.82 -11.86 -8.71
C THR A 161 -9.72 -10.66 -9.66
N ARG A 162 -10.78 -9.84 -9.78
CA ARG A 162 -10.81 -8.70 -10.70
C ARG A 162 -9.85 -7.59 -10.24
N VAL A 163 -9.96 -7.18 -8.98
CA VAL A 163 -9.03 -6.17 -8.42
C VAL A 163 -7.58 -6.66 -8.43
N ALA A 164 -7.34 -7.95 -8.19
CA ALA A 164 -6.00 -8.53 -8.28
C ALA A 164 -5.41 -8.46 -9.70
N ALA A 165 -6.22 -8.65 -10.74
CA ALA A 165 -5.77 -8.50 -12.13
C ALA A 165 -5.33 -7.05 -12.43
N VAL A 166 -6.09 -6.06 -11.94
CA VAL A 166 -5.72 -4.63 -12.07
C VAL A 166 -4.44 -4.31 -11.28
N ILE A 167 -4.31 -4.82 -10.05
CA ILE A 167 -3.10 -4.67 -9.22
C ILE A 167 -1.88 -5.26 -9.94
N SER A 168 -2.04 -6.42 -10.57
CA SER A 168 -0.97 -7.08 -11.33
C SER A 168 -0.53 -6.25 -12.54
N GLU A 169 -1.46 -5.67 -13.28
CA GLU A 169 -1.15 -4.78 -14.41
C GLU A 169 -0.39 -3.52 -13.97
N LEU A 170 -0.59 -3.05 -12.73
CA LEU A 170 0.09 -1.90 -12.13
C LEU A 170 1.32 -2.28 -11.28
N SER A 171 1.89 -3.47 -11.53
CA SER A 171 3.12 -3.95 -10.87
C SER A 171 3.05 -3.94 -9.33
N GLY A 172 1.87 -4.23 -8.76
CA GLY A 172 1.68 -4.36 -7.30
C GLY A 172 1.20 -3.10 -6.58
N GLU A 173 0.83 -2.04 -7.28
CA GLU A 173 0.14 -0.88 -6.70
C GLU A 173 -1.11 -1.32 -5.92
N LYS A 174 -1.20 -0.99 -4.62
CA LYS A 174 -2.34 -1.39 -3.79
C LYS A 174 -3.57 -0.57 -4.12
N ILE A 175 -4.74 -1.20 -4.23
CA ILE A 175 -5.99 -0.52 -4.56
C ILE A 175 -7.01 -0.77 -3.46
N ASP A 176 -7.52 0.30 -2.87
CA ASP A 176 -8.67 0.26 -1.97
C ASP A 176 -9.91 0.69 -2.77
N ILE A 177 -10.95 -0.14 -2.73
CA ILE A 177 -12.23 0.12 -3.38
C ILE A 177 -13.22 0.50 -2.29
N ILE A 178 -13.82 1.67 -2.41
CA ILE A 178 -14.62 2.30 -1.37
C ILE A 178 -15.99 2.63 -1.95
N GLU A 179 -17.04 2.35 -1.20
CA GLU A 179 -18.39 2.76 -1.57
C GLU A 179 -18.55 4.28 -1.42
N TRP A 180 -18.93 4.92 -2.53
CA TRP A 180 -19.23 6.34 -2.56
C TRP A 180 -20.60 6.61 -1.95
N SER A 181 -20.73 7.74 -1.25
CA SER A 181 -22.00 8.20 -0.67
C SER A 181 -22.18 9.69 -0.91
N GLU A 182 -23.44 10.11 -1.12
CA GLU A 182 -23.83 11.52 -1.16
C GLU A 182 -23.68 12.19 0.20
N ASP A 183 -23.91 11.44 1.28
CA ASP A 183 -23.66 11.92 2.63
C ASP A 183 -22.14 11.99 2.86
N PRO A 184 -21.58 13.19 3.09
CA PRO A 184 -20.15 13.38 3.25
C PRO A 184 -19.61 12.74 4.53
N GLU A 185 -20.42 12.57 5.58
CA GLU A 185 -20.01 11.89 6.81
C GLU A 185 -19.75 10.41 6.53
N ILE A 186 -20.72 9.75 5.87
CA ILE A 186 -20.61 8.35 5.45
C ILE A 186 -19.45 8.17 4.46
N PHE A 187 -19.31 9.08 3.49
CA PHE A 187 -18.24 8.97 2.50
C PHE A 187 -16.85 9.14 3.11
N VAL A 188 -16.68 10.07 4.05
CA VAL A 188 -15.43 10.23 4.80
C VAL A 188 -15.14 9.00 5.66
N ALA A 189 -16.13 8.44 6.35
CA ALA A 189 -15.98 7.18 7.10
C ALA A 189 -15.48 6.05 6.20
N ASN A 190 -16.13 5.85 5.05
CA ASN A 190 -15.77 4.81 4.09
C ASN A 190 -14.35 5.04 3.53
N ALA A 191 -13.97 6.29 3.25
CA ALA A 191 -12.66 6.63 2.69
C ALA A 191 -11.47 6.34 3.63
N MET A 192 -11.73 6.27 4.94
CA MET A 192 -10.73 5.97 5.97
C MET A 192 -10.36 4.47 6.06
N SER A 193 -11.11 3.61 5.37
CA SER A 193 -10.81 2.18 5.23
C SER A 193 -9.33 1.97 4.85
N PRO A 194 -8.60 1.07 5.55
CA PRO A 194 -9.10 -0.01 6.41
C PRO A 194 -9.36 0.35 7.89
N ALA A 195 -9.07 1.58 8.33
CA ALA A 195 -9.29 1.98 9.71
C ALA A 195 -10.79 2.14 10.00
N LYS A 196 -11.25 1.61 11.14
CA LYS A 196 -12.64 1.72 11.58
C LYS A 196 -12.84 3.06 12.26
N VAL A 197 -13.74 3.86 11.71
CA VAL A 197 -14.10 5.16 12.28
C VAL A 197 -15.14 4.98 13.38
N THR A 198 -14.93 5.64 14.51
CA THR A 198 -15.84 5.61 15.66
C THR A 198 -16.80 6.78 15.66
N LYS A 199 -16.32 7.97 15.31
CA LYS A 199 -17.12 9.19 15.22
C LYS A 199 -16.52 10.14 14.19
N ILE A 200 -17.37 10.91 13.52
CA ILE A 200 -16.93 12.01 12.66
C ILE A 200 -17.60 13.28 13.14
N GLU A 201 -16.84 14.36 13.19
CA GLU A 201 -17.34 15.71 13.39
C GLU A 201 -17.09 16.52 12.12
N MET A 202 -18.18 16.75 11.39
CA MET A 202 -18.14 17.56 10.17
C MET A 202 -18.14 19.04 10.52
N MET A 203 -17.20 19.79 9.94
CA MET A 203 -17.12 21.25 10.03
C MET A 203 -17.30 21.87 8.64
N PRO A 204 -18.56 22.01 8.13
CA PRO A 204 -18.81 22.45 6.76
C PRO A 204 -18.22 23.81 6.42
N ARG A 205 -18.21 24.75 7.37
CA ARG A 205 -17.62 26.09 7.19
C ARG A 205 -16.12 26.06 6.88
N ARG A 206 -15.39 25.08 7.40
CA ARG A 206 -13.94 24.93 7.22
C ARG A 206 -13.59 23.91 6.13
N HIS A 207 -14.58 23.18 5.62
CA HIS A 207 -14.41 22.02 4.75
C HIS A 207 -13.46 20.98 5.37
N THR A 208 -13.61 20.77 6.68
CA THR A 208 -12.80 19.86 7.50
C THR A 208 -13.70 18.82 8.16
N ALA A 209 -13.24 17.58 8.21
CA ALA A 209 -13.83 16.48 8.97
C ALA A 209 -12.83 16.05 10.04
N LYS A 210 -13.23 16.08 11.30
CA LYS A 210 -12.45 15.51 12.40
C LYS A 210 -12.90 14.08 12.63
N VAL A 211 -12.01 13.13 12.39
CA VAL A 211 -12.29 11.70 12.40
C VAL A 211 -11.67 11.08 13.63
N TYR A 212 -12.52 10.46 14.44
CA TYR A 212 -12.11 9.73 15.62
C TYR A 212 -12.00 8.25 15.30
N VAL A 213 -10.85 7.66 15.61
CA VAL A 213 -10.57 6.23 15.45
C VAL A 213 -10.13 5.65 16.79
N PRO A 214 -10.29 4.34 17.01
CA PRO A 214 -9.71 3.68 18.16
C PRO A 214 -8.20 3.95 18.22
N GLU A 215 -7.67 4.17 19.43
CA GLU A 215 -6.27 4.55 19.65
C GLU A 215 -5.29 3.53 19.02
N ASN A 216 -5.58 2.23 19.13
CA ASN A 216 -4.82 1.16 18.50
C ASN A 216 -4.86 1.18 16.96
N GLN A 217 -5.80 1.90 16.36
CA GLN A 217 -5.93 2.09 14.92
C GLN A 217 -5.48 3.48 14.44
N LEU A 218 -5.03 4.37 15.34
CA LEU A 218 -4.58 5.71 14.97
C LEU A 218 -3.44 5.67 13.96
N SER A 219 -2.42 4.84 14.21
CA SER A 219 -1.31 4.64 13.29
C SER A 219 -1.76 4.11 11.92
N LEU A 220 -2.70 3.16 11.91
CA LEU A 220 -3.29 2.60 10.68
C LEU A 220 -4.08 3.66 9.90
N ALA A 221 -4.87 4.46 10.61
CA ALA A 221 -5.71 5.51 10.05
C ALA A 221 -4.85 6.60 9.39
N ILE A 222 -3.75 7.02 10.03
CA ILE A 222 -2.78 7.95 9.46
C ILE A 222 -2.07 7.32 8.24
N GLY A 223 -1.60 6.08 8.41
CA GLY A 223 -0.82 5.34 7.42
C GLY A 223 0.63 5.84 7.31
N LYS A 224 1.47 5.09 6.60
CA LYS A 224 2.89 5.43 6.41
C LYS A 224 3.03 6.83 5.82
N ALA A 225 3.73 7.73 6.52
CA ALA A 225 3.90 9.14 6.15
C ALA A 225 2.57 9.89 5.87
N GLY A 226 1.47 9.49 6.53
CA GLY A 226 0.15 10.11 6.34
C GLY A 226 -0.54 9.74 5.02
N GLN A 227 -0.08 8.69 4.32
CA GLN A 227 -0.60 8.32 3.00
C GLN A 227 -2.11 8.03 3.01
N ASN A 228 -2.62 7.32 4.03
CA ASN A 228 -4.03 6.92 4.05
C ASN A 228 -4.95 8.14 4.16
N VAL A 229 -4.67 9.04 5.12
CA VAL A 229 -5.40 10.30 5.31
C VAL A 229 -5.29 11.20 4.08
N ARG A 230 -4.11 11.30 3.47
CA ARG A 230 -3.92 12.13 2.28
C ARG A 230 -4.71 11.62 1.08
N LEU A 231 -4.75 10.31 0.87
CA LEU A 231 -5.55 9.70 -0.17
C LEU A 231 -7.05 9.86 0.11
N ALA A 232 -7.49 9.65 1.35
CA ALA A 232 -8.89 9.85 1.74
C ALA A 232 -9.33 11.32 1.56
N ALA A 233 -8.48 12.28 1.93
CA ALA A 233 -8.72 13.71 1.75
C ALA A 233 -8.82 14.09 0.26
N LYS A 234 -7.92 13.56 -0.59
CA LYS A 234 -7.99 13.74 -2.05
C LYS A 234 -9.26 13.10 -2.65
N LEU A 235 -9.66 11.93 -2.15
CA LEU A 235 -10.80 11.17 -2.68
C LEU A 235 -12.13 11.87 -2.39
N THR A 236 -12.29 12.35 -1.15
CA THR A 236 -13.50 12.99 -0.64
C THR A 236 -13.54 14.49 -0.94
N GLY A 237 -12.38 15.12 -1.16
CA GLY A 237 -12.23 16.56 -1.25
C GLY A 237 -12.20 17.27 0.12
N TRP A 238 -12.41 16.56 1.23
CA TRP A 238 -12.42 17.12 2.57
C TRP A 238 -11.02 17.14 3.20
N LYS A 239 -10.74 18.14 4.04
CA LYS A 239 -9.59 18.07 4.94
C LYS A 239 -9.94 17.09 6.05
N ILE A 240 -9.06 16.13 6.33
CA ILE A 240 -9.32 15.09 7.33
C ILE A 240 -8.27 15.21 8.43
N ASP A 241 -8.75 15.48 9.65
CA ASP A 241 -7.93 15.51 10.86
C ASP A 241 -8.26 14.26 11.68
N VAL A 242 -7.28 13.39 11.93
CA VAL A 242 -7.51 12.12 12.64
C VAL A 242 -7.07 12.24 14.09
N ALA A 243 -7.92 11.81 15.02
CA ALA A 243 -7.65 11.76 16.45
C ALA A 243 -7.93 10.36 17.01
N GLY A 244 -7.09 9.91 17.95
CA GLY A 244 -7.35 8.71 18.74
C GLY A 244 -8.41 9.00 19.80
N ALA A 245 -9.39 8.12 19.93
CA ALA A 245 -10.41 8.22 20.98
C ALA A 245 -10.59 6.90 21.73
N THR A 246 -10.93 7.03 23.01
CA THR A 246 -11.20 5.91 23.91
C THR A 246 -12.69 5.90 24.23
N LEU A 247 -13.34 4.75 24.02
CA LEU A 247 -14.73 4.57 24.43
C LEU A 247 -14.77 4.39 25.96
N THR A 248 -15.43 5.31 26.66
CA THR A 248 -15.70 5.21 28.10
C THR A 248 -17.20 5.04 28.36
N SER A 249 -17.59 4.63 29.56
CA SER A 249 -19.00 4.51 29.97
C SER A 249 -19.77 5.84 29.93
N GLU A 250 -19.08 6.97 29.80
CA GLU A 250 -19.64 8.33 29.71
C GLU A 250 -19.67 8.88 28.27
N GLY A 251 -19.16 8.14 27.28
CA GLY A 251 -19.08 8.55 25.86
C GLY A 251 -17.67 8.45 25.26
N LEU A 252 -17.52 8.93 24.01
CA LEU A 252 -16.21 9.10 23.37
C LEU A 252 -15.45 10.25 24.06
N LYS A 253 -14.36 9.93 24.77
CA LYS A 253 -13.39 10.92 25.25
C LYS A 253 -12.14 10.88 24.36
N GLU A 254 -11.62 12.06 24.05
CA GLU A 254 -10.45 12.26 23.21
C GLU A 254 -9.19 11.91 24.02
N GLY A 255 -8.60 10.73 23.79
CA GLY A 255 -7.52 10.16 24.61
C GLY A 255 -7.88 9.97 26.09
N ALA A 256 -7.02 9.28 26.85
CA ALA A 256 -7.05 9.39 28.32
C ALA A 256 -6.44 10.75 28.69
N LEU A 257 -7.19 11.61 29.38
CA LEU A 257 -6.72 12.93 29.77
C LEU A 257 -5.81 12.81 30.99
N LEU A 258 -4.85 13.73 31.14
CA LEU A 258 -4.06 13.83 32.37
C LEU A 258 -4.94 14.05 33.61
N GLU A 259 -6.10 14.67 33.41
CA GLU A 259 -7.12 14.91 34.43
C GLU A 259 -7.78 13.63 34.96
N ASP A 260 -7.69 12.53 34.22
CA ASP A 260 -8.17 11.22 34.68
C ASP A 260 -7.22 10.59 35.73
N LEU A 261 -6.00 11.12 35.88
CA LEU A 261 -5.02 10.64 36.85
C LEU A 261 -5.36 11.10 38.28
N ALA A 262 -5.39 10.15 39.21
CA ALA A 262 -5.64 10.42 40.61
C ALA A 262 -4.60 11.37 41.20
N GLY A 263 -5.05 12.55 41.63
CA GLY A 263 -4.19 13.60 42.18
C GLY A 263 -3.79 14.70 41.19
N VAL A 264 -4.28 14.63 39.94
CA VAL A 264 -4.14 15.70 38.95
C VAL A 264 -5.45 16.49 38.88
N GLY A 265 -5.44 17.73 39.38
CA GLY A 265 -6.51 18.69 39.12
C GLY A 265 -6.20 19.55 37.89
N GLU A 266 -7.16 20.36 37.45
CA GLU A 266 -7.05 21.26 36.26
C GLU A 266 -5.75 22.09 36.24
N LYS A 267 -5.32 22.61 37.40
CA LYS A 267 -4.06 23.36 37.54
C LYS A 267 -2.82 22.50 37.38
N THR A 268 -2.85 21.26 37.86
CA THR A 268 -1.73 20.31 37.75
C THR A 268 -1.64 19.73 36.35
N ALA A 269 -2.77 19.51 35.68
CA ALA A 269 -2.83 19.12 34.28
C ALA A 269 -2.21 20.20 33.39
N GLN A 270 -2.53 21.48 33.64
CA GLN A 270 -1.93 22.60 32.91
C GLN A 270 -0.40 22.66 33.08
N LEU A 271 0.10 22.46 34.30
CA LEU A 271 1.55 22.43 34.58
C LEU A 271 2.26 21.26 33.87
N LEU A 272 1.60 20.09 33.80
CA LEU A 272 2.12 18.93 33.07
C LEU A 272 2.15 19.18 31.56
N HIS A 273 1.11 19.82 31.01
CA HIS A 273 1.08 20.24 29.60
C HIS A 273 2.19 21.23 29.27
N ASP A 274 2.39 22.25 30.12
CA ASP A 274 3.44 23.25 29.94
C ASP A 274 4.85 22.62 30.04
N ALA A 275 4.98 21.53 30.80
CA ALA A 275 6.20 20.72 30.90
C ALA A 275 6.35 19.66 29.77
N GLY A 276 5.39 19.59 28.84
CA GLY A 276 5.45 18.73 27.65
C GLY A 276 4.86 17.33 27.83
N PHE A 277 4.25 17.01 28.97
CA PHE A 277 3.50 15.77 29.18
C PHE A 277 2.05 16.01 28.75
N ASN A 278 1.62 15.39 27.66
CA ASN A 278 0.27 15.60 27.12
C ASN A 278 -0.66 14.41 27.39
N THR A 279 -0.08 13.24 27.64
CA THR A 279 -0.83 12.00 27.87
C THR A 279 -0.32 11.24 29.10
N PRO A 280 -1.16 10.39 29.72
CA PRO A 280 -0.72 9.45 30.76
C PRO A 280 0.41 8.51 30.32
N GLU A 281 0.55 8.27 29.02
CA GLU A 281 1.62 7.44 28.43
C GLU A 281 2.97 8.18 28.43
N ASP A 282 2.97 9.49 28.15
CA ASP A 282 4.18 10.33 28.27
C ASP A 282 4.75 10.30 29.70
N ILE A 283 3.86 10.23 30.68
CA ILE A 283 4.21 10.14 32.11
C ILE A 283 4.88 8.80 32.41
N LEU A 284 4.36 7.67 31.90
CA LEU A 284 4.98 6.35 32.11
C LEU A 284 6.30 6.17 31.37
N ASN A 285 6.44 6.78 30.20
CA ASN A 285 7.69 6.77 29.44
C ASN A 285 8.76 7.70 30.04
N SER A 286 8.38 8.47 31.07
CA SER A 286 9.28 9.32 31.85
C SER A 286 9.60 8.69 33.22
N SER A 287 10.41 9.38 34.03
CA SER A 287 10.71 8.98 35.39
C SER A 287 10.00 9.88 36.40
N VAL A 288 9.78 9.36 37.62
CA VAL A 288 9.26 10.16 38.74
C VAL A 288 10.12 11.40 38.98
N ASP A 289 11.44 11.30 38.78
CA ASP A 289 12.37 12.43 38.92
C ASP A 289 12.04 13.60 37.98
N LYS A 290 11.71 13.32 36.71
CA LYS A 290 11.33 14.35 35.74
C LYS A 290 10.00 15.03 36.08
N LEU A 291 9.09 14.31 36.72
CA LEU A 291 7.83 14.88 37.19
C LEU A 291 8.04 15.81 38.39
N THR A 292 9.08 15.58 39.20
CA THR A 292 9.44 16.46 40.33
C THR A 292 10.19 17.72 39.91
N GLU A 293 10.73 17.77 38.69
CA GLU A 293 11.32 18.98 38.11
C GLU A 293 10.25 20.02 37.71
N VAL A 294 8.99 19.60 37.60
CA VAL A 294 7.86 20.49 37.28
C VAL A 294 7.52 21.34 38.51
N GLU A 295 7.61 22.66 38.35
CA GLU A 295 7.36 23.62 39.42
C GLU A 295 5.91 23.49 39.93
N GLY A 296 5.75 23.07 41.19
CA GLY A 296 4.44 22.81 41.81
C GLY A 296 4.07 21.34 41.99
N ILE A 297 4.90 20.39 41.54
CA ILE A 297 4.72 18.95 41.76
C ILE A 297 5.79 18.44 42.74
N GLY A 298 5.37 18.04 43.94
CA GLY A 298 6.26 17.41 44.92
C GLY A 298 6.40 15.89 44.71
N GLU A 299 7.45 15.28 45.27
CA GLU A 299 7.74 13.83 45.17
C GLU A 299 6.52 12.93 45.42
N LYS A 300 5.78 13.18 46.51
CA LYS A 300 4.58 12.40 46.86
C LYS A 300 3.44 12.54 45.85
N THR A 301 3.38 13.65 45.14
CA THR A 301 2.38 13.88 44.09
C THR A 301 2.84 13.24 42.80
N ALA A 302 4.11 13.39 42.42
CA ALA A 302 4.73 12.72 41.27
C ALA A 302 4.58 11.19 41.35
N GLU A 303 4.87 10.58 42.50
CA GLU A 303 4.69 9.14 42.73
C GLU A 303 3.23 8.70 42.58
N LYS A 304 2.28 9.52 43.07
CA LYS A 304 0.85 9.23 42.94
C LYS A 304 0.38 9.32 41.49
N ILE A 305 0.82 10.35 40.76
CA ILE A 305 0.50 10.55 39.35
C ILE A 305 1.07 9.37 38.53
N PHE A 306 2.33 9.01 38.77
CA PHE A 306 2.99 7.89 38.10
C PHE A 306 2.31 6.55 38.40
N LYS A 307 1.96 6.29 39.67
CA LYS A 307 1.23 5.09 40.07
C LYS A 307 -0.19 5.05 39.50
N SER A 308 -0.87 6.20 39.44
CA SER A 308 -2.19 6.32 38.82
C SER A 308 -2.13 6.11 37.31
N ALA A 309 -1.08 6.60 36.64
CA ALA A 309 -0.83 6.35 35.23
C ALA A 309 -0.59 4.84 34.99
N GLN A 310 0.18 4.20 35.87
CA GLN A 310 0.37 2.74 35.85
C GLN A 310 -0.95 2.00 36.06
N GLU A 311 -1.81 2.44 36.98
CA GLU A 311 -3.09 1.77 37.25
C GLU A 311 -4.12 1.97 36.14
N LEU A 312 -4.17 3.15 35.51
CA LEU A 312 -5.03 3.43 34.35
C LEU A 312 -4.57 2.70 33.09
N LEU A 313 -3.26 2.52 32.92
CA LEU A 313 -2.67 1.85 31.76
C LEU A 313 -2.42 0.35 31.98
N LYS A 314 -2.48 -0.17 33.22
CA LYS A 314 -2.44 -1.62 33.53
C LYS A 314 -3.41 -2.45 32.67
N PRO A 315 -4.69 -2.07 32.47
CA PRO A 315 -5.57 -2.81 31.57
C PRO A 315 -5.17 -2.72 30.08
N LYS A 316 -4.52 -1.63 29.63
CA LYS A 316 -3.93 -1.49 28.28
C LYS A 316 -2.68 -2.36 28.13
N ILE A 317 -1.76 -2.34 29.10
CA ILE A 317 -0.53 -3.15 29.11
C ILE A 317 -0.86 -4.64 29.18
N ILE A 318 -1.88 -5.06 29.92
CA ILE A 318 -2.34 -6.47 29.97
C ILE A 318 -3.07 -6.87 28.68
N ALA A 319 -3.74 -5.95 27.99
CA ALA A 319 -4.36 -6.19 26.69
C ALA A 319 -3.33 -6.29 25.55
N GLU A 320 -2.25 -5.50 25.60
CA GLU A 320 -1.10 -5.60 24.69
C GLU A 320 -0.13 -6.74 25.06
N ALA A 321 -0.07 -7.12 26.34
CA ALA A 321 0.72 -8.24 26.87
C ALA A 321 -0.10 -9.50 27.11
N LYS A 322 -1.25 -9.68 26.45
CA LYS A 322 -1.80 -11.02 26.29
C LYS A 322 -0.81 -11.82 25.43
N PRO A 323 -0.19 -12.88 25.95
CA PRO A 323 0.37 -13.89 25.06
C PRO A 323 -0.81 -14.49 24.28
N GLU A 324 -0.59 -14.76 23.00
CA GLU A 324 -1.33 -15.77 22.24
C GLU A 324 -1.64 -16.94 23.17
N SER A 325 -2.88 -17.40 23.14
CA SER A 325 -3.36 -18.42 24.07
C SER A 325 -2.41 -19.63 24.03
N LYS A 326 -1.99 -20.12 25.20
CA LYS A 326 -1.06 -21.27 25.31
C LYS A 326 -1.57 -22.54 24.62
N GLU A 327 -2.85 -22.59 24.24
CA GLU A 327 -3.43 -23.69 23.45
C GLU A 327 -3.15 -23.53 21.96
N GLU A 328 -3.23 -22.32 21.40
CA GLU A 328 -2.89 -22.05 19.98
C GLU A 328 -1.39 -22.16 19.71
N VAL A 329 -0.53 -21.71 20.64
CA VAL A 329 0.95 -21.83 20.48
C VAL A 329 1.40 -23.30 20.55
N VAL A 330 0.64 -24.16 21.24
CA VAL A 330 0.91 -25.60 21.29
C VAL A 330 0.43 -26.27 20.01
N GLU A 331 -0.72 -25.90 19.47
CA GLU A 331 -1.20 -26.42 18.17
C GLU A 331 -0.31 -25.97 17.00
N GLU A 332 0.08 -24.70 16.92
CA GLU A 332 1.00 -24.20 15.88
C GLU A 332 2.39 -24.84 15.99
N LYS A 333 2.93 -25.06 17.20
CA LYS A 333 4.22 -25.76 17.37
C LYS A 333 4.15 -27.25 17.04
N ILE A 334 2.99 -27.89 17.23
CA ILE A 334 2.77 -29.28 16.84
C ILE A 334 2.65 -29.39 15.31
N GLU A 335 1.93 -28.47 14.66
CA GLU A 335 1.85 -28.41 13.20
C GLU A 335 3.21 -28.05 12.58
N GLU A 336 3.94 -27.10 13.14
CA GLU A 336 5.27 -26.70 12.66
C GLU A 336 6.30 -27.83 12.85
N LYS A 337 6.27 -28.56 13.98
CA LYS A 337 7.06 -29.80 14.14
C LYS A 337 6.67 -30.87 13.13
N GLY A 338 5.38 -31.06 12.86
CA GLY A 338 4.90 -32.03 11.88
C GLY A 338 5.33 -31.68 10.45
N ILE A 339 5.29 -30.40 10.08
CA ILE A 339 5.75 -29.91 8.78
C ILE A 339 7.27 -30.05 8.64
N ILE A 340 8.03 -29.78 9.71
CA ILE A 340 9.49 -29.93 9.72
C ILE A 340 9.90 -31.41 9.64
N GLU A 341 9.22 -32.32 10.35
CA GLU A 341 9.47 -33.77 10.25
C GLU A 341 9.09 -34.33 8.87
N GLU A 342 7.97 -33.89 8.29
CA GLU A 342 7.56 -34.29 6.94
C GLU A 342 8.55 -33.77 5.89
N ALA A 343 9.01 -32.52 6.01
CA ALA A 343 10.01 -31.94 5.12
C ALA A 343 11.38 -32.63 5.24
N ALA A 344 11.82 -32.97 6.45
CA ALA A 344 13.05 -33.73 6.67
C ALA A 344 12.96 -35.13 6.05
N ARG A 345 11.80 -35.80 6.16
CA ARG A 345 11.58 -37.13 5.58
C ARG A 345 11.54 -37.10 4.05
N VAL A 346 10.99 -36.03 3.46
CA VAL A 346 11.00 -35.82 2.01
C VAL A 346 12.42 -35.55 1.53
N ALA A 347 13.17 -34.68 2.23
CA ALA A 347 14.56 -34.40 1.92
C ALA A 347 15.46 -35.64 2.04
N GLU A 348 15.28 -36.49 3.07
CA GLU A 348 16.00 -37.76 3.20
C GLU A 348 15.67 -38.74 2.05
N LYS A 349 14.41 -38.78 1.60
CA LYS A 349 14.01 -39.61 0.46
C LYS A 349 14.61 -39.11 -0.85
N GLU A 350 14.59 -37.80 -1.08
CA GLU A 350 15.18 -37.19 -2.28
C GLU A 350 16.70 -37.40 -2.29
N LEU A 351 17.39 -37.19 -1.15
CA LEU A 351 18.83 -37.48 -1.03
C LEU A 351 19.14 -38.97 -1.20
N ALA A 352 18.29 -39.87 -0.70
CA ALA A 352 18.48 -41.31 -0.85
C ALA A 352 18.19 -41.80 -2.29
N GLU A 353 17.30 -41.12 -3.03
CA GLU A 353 17.10 -41.34 -4.46
C GLU A 353 18.27 -40.80 -5.28
N GLU A 354 18.75 -39.59 -5.01
CA GLU A 354 19.95 -39.03 -5.66
C GLU A 354 21.20 -39.89 -5.39
N ALA A 355 21.41 -40.34 -4.14
CA ALA A 355 22.53 -41.21 -3.80
C ALA A 355 22.44 -42.61 -4.47
N ARG A 356 21.21 -43.08 -4.77
CA ARG A 356 20.98 -44.32 -5.54
C ARG A 356 21.21 -44.13 -7.04
N GLU A 357 20.88 -42.97 -7.58
CA GLU A 357 21.15 -42.62 -8.99
C GLU A 357 22.65 -42.38 -9.24
N GLU A 358 23.38 -41.83 -8.26
CA GLU A 358 24.82 -41.55 -8.39
C GLU A 358 25.73 -42.74 -8.02
N GLY A 359 25.18 -43.84 -7.51
CA GLY A 359 25.92 -45.10 -7.31
C GLY A 359 27.05 -45.03 -6.27
N ILE A 360 26.91 -44.18 -5.26
CA ILE A 360 27.93 -44.00 -4.20
C ILE A 360 27.64 -44.97 -3.04
N LYS A 361 28.57 -45.87 -2.76
CA LYS A 361 28.53 -46.76 -1.58
C LYS A 361 29.35 -46.19 -0.43
N GLU A 362 28.66 -46.07 0.71
CA GLU A 362 29.13 -45.96 2.11
C GLU A 362 30.01 -44.75 2.51
N GLY A 363 29.54 -44.01 3.52
CA GLY A 363 30.35 -43.02 4.24
C GLY A 363 29.62 -41.79 4.83
N ILE A 364 28.29 -41.81 4.99
CA ILE A 364 27.52 -40.58 5.34
C ILE A 364 27.31 -40.40 6.86
N GLU A 365 27.53 -41.42 7.70
CA GLU A 365 27.25 -41.29 9.14
C GLU A 365 28.23 -40.37 9.90
N GLU A 366 29.47 -40.21 9.44
CA GLU A 366 30.51 -39.49 10.21
C GLU A 366 30.53 -37.97 9.97
N SER A 367 30.02 -37.47 8.83
CA SER A 367 30.06 -36.02 8.54
C SER A 367 28.86 -35.23 9.08
N LEU A 368 27.79 -35.90 9.48
CA LEU A 368 26.55 -35.27 9.97
C LEU A 368 26.64 -34.82 11.44
N MET A 369 27.52 -35.43 12.24
CA MET A 369 27.71 -35.05 13.65
C MET A 369 28.56 -33.79 13.85
N GLU A 370 29.45 -33.47 12.91
CA GLU A 370 30.41 -32.36 13.08
C GLU A 370 29.85 -30.98 12.66
N GLN A 371 28.83 -30.94 11.79
CA GLN A 371 28.29 -29.68 11.26
C GLN A 371 27.00 -29.19 11.94
N SER A 372 26.30 -30.04 12.70
CA SER A 372 25.00 -29.68 13.29
C SER A 372 25.09 -29.06 14.68
N GLY A 373 26.24 -29.13 15.38
CA GLY A 373 26.41 -28.47 16.68
C GLY A 373 25.38 -28.88 17.75
N ILE A 374 24.81 -30.09 17.64
CA ILE A 374 23.83 -30.61 18.58
C ILE A 374 24.60 -31.29 19.72
N GLU A 375 24.65 -30.63 20.87
CA GLU A 375 24.97 -31.32 22.12
C GLU A 375 23.91 -32.41 22.37
N THR A 376 24.38 -33.61 22.72
CA THR A 376 23.53 -34.79 22.88
C THR A 376 22.46 -34.57 23.96
N GLU A 377 21.28 -35.15 23.74
CA GLU A 377 20.03 -35.04 24.53
C GLU A 377 20.13 -35.28 26.06
N SER A 378 21.30 -35.66 26.57
CA SER A 378 21.54 -35.99 27.99
C SER A 378 21.81 -34.77 28.89
N SER A 379 22.23 -33.62 28.33
CA SER A 379 22.52 -32.40 29.11
C SER A 379 21.27 -31.51 29.31
N ALA A 380 20.42 -31.39 28.29
CA ALA A 380 19.24 -30.52 28.32
C ALA A 380 18.14 -31.03 29.26
N GLU A 381 17.96 -32.35 29.39
CA GLU A 381 16.98 -32.93 30.32
C GLU A 381 17.34 -32.68 31.80
N LYS A 382 18.64 -32.54 32.12
CA LYS A 382 19.10 -32.27 33.49
C LYS A 382 18.93 -30.81 33.92
N GLU A 383 19.07 -29.86 33.00
CA GLU A 383 18.90 -28.43 33.32
C GLU A 383 17.43 -28.07 33.55
N ILE A 384 16.50 -28.73 32.84
CA ILE A 384 15.06 -28.49 33.00
C ILE A 384 14.53 -29.09 34.31
N GLU A 385 15.07 -30.22 34.77
CA GLU A 385 14.66 -30.88 36.02
C GLU A 385 15.16 -30.13 37.28
N GLU A 386 16.22 -29.33 37.16
CA GLU A 386 16.78 -28.54 38.26
C GLU A 386 16.07 -27.18 38.46
N GLU A 387 15.52 -26.58 37.39
CA GLU A 387 14.73 -25.34 37.45
C GLU A 387 13.29 -25.52 37.97
N LEU A 388 12.78 -26.76 37.99
CA LEU A 388 11.39 -27.07 38.38
C LEU A 388 11.21 -27.46 39.86
N LYS A 389 12.26 -27.43 40.69
CA LYS A 389 12.10 -27.69 42.14
C LYS A 389 11.42 -26.51 42.85
N PRO A 390 10.35 -26.74 43.63
CA PRO A 390 9.71 -25.67 44.39
C PRO A 390 10.69 -25.11 45.43
N LYS A 391 10.92 -23.80 45.41
CA LYS A 391 11.60 -23.09 46.49
C LYS A 391 10.59 -22.91 47.63
N ASP A 392 10.71 -23.75 48.65
CA ASP A 392 10.03 -23.54 49.93
C ASP A 392 10.51 -22.20 50.53
N PHE A 393 9.57 -21.30 50.80
CA PHE A 393 9.78 -20.12 51.63
C PHE A 393 9.11 -20.37 52.99
N GLU A 394 9.92 -20.54 54.03
CA GLU A 394 9.57 -20.18 55.42
C GLU A 394 9.59 -18.65 55.60
#